data_AF-A0A2N9VXT5-F1
#
_entry.id   AF-A0A2N9VXT5-F1
#
_cell.length_a   1.000
_cell.length_b   1.000
_cell.length_c   1.000
_cell.angle_alpha   90.00
_cell.angle_beta   90.00
_cell.angle_gamma   90.00
#
_symmetry.space_group_name_H-M   'P 1'
#
loop_
_entity.id
_entity.type
_entity.pdbx_description
1 polymer ?
#
loop_
_entity_poly.entity_id
_entity_poly.type
_entity_poly.pdbx_seq_one_letter_code
_entity_poly.pdbx_strand_id
1 'polypeptide(L)'
;MAGKKEDFYEGPIVTVQNERVDRTTFIGLQVESTSLQNELLLKQANLEDYLNRIKDLETELSTQQNALIARSSNELRDAEVRLNLATYSAANEKTDSERKLRLVSKGVLPGTKDELLNKIRLEDAKVEAAKLKVDMSTDDLGFAQRGIYVGDNNQYLQNLQNEIRARKADVSQISMQIASITTRLVQLQSLTESERQRIDKMTKADVAITKSEKIYKTIAQVGKQVNAGDTLVQSVDCSEAFVVAIFSERQAQALSVGSKVVVESAAWTSPVQGLVSRLLPRTTDRVDLDFAVPFPPTERRELYAFVVPEKTDAATIANFCSVGTWVEVTRQRDWAEKTRNYVDGATAALVEEVKRLELAFATGGTKIASVAALSSTQAGAASLPSEPGLPTGKKIAAVLPASKNPACIGNKCQASDYLFDRRLKAESQPFRHARIMADIGSKAVFDTRWN
;
A
#
# COMPACT_ATOMS: atom_id res chain seq x y z
N MET A 1 -8.82 11.56 4.13
CA MET A 1 -9.63 10.33 4.29
C MET A 1 -8.69 9.14 4.21
N ALA A 2 -8.00 8.84 5.31
CA ALA A 2 -7.16 7.65 5.43
C ALA A 2 -8.03 6.57 6.07
N GLY A 3 -8.28 5.49 5.32
CA GLY A 3 -9.02 4.34 5.82
C GLY A 3 -8.27 3.74 7.00
N LYS A 4 -8.83 3.89 8.19
CA LYS A 4 -8.56 3.03 9.33
C LYS A 4 -8.81 1.58 8.89
N LYS A 5 -7.75 0.83 8.61
CA LYS A 5 -7.77 -0.60 8.91
C LYS A 5 -7.65 -0.65 10.43
N GLU A 6 -8.79 -0.81 11.10
CA GLU A 6 -8.79 -1.21 12.50
C GLU A 6 -8.25 -2.63 12.51
N ASP A 7 -6.99 -2.74 12.89
CA ASP A 7 -6.30 -4.00 13.02
C ASP A 7 -7.05 -4.89 14.03
N PHE A 8 -7.45 -6.08 13.58
CA PHE A 8 -8.26 -7.06 14.31
C PHE A 8 -7.53 -7.73 15.50
N TYR A 9 -6.59 -7.04 16.14
CA TYR A 9 -5.75 -7.57 17.21
C TYR A 9 -6.14 -6.97 18.56
N GLU A 10 -7.14 -7.56 19.23
CA GLU A 10 -7.46 -7.30 20.65
C GLU A 10 -6.74 -8.30 21.59
N GLY A 11 -5.62 -8.88 21.15
CA GLY A 11 -4.81 -9.83 21.92
C GLY A 11 -3.61 -9.19 22.63
N PRO A 12 -2.96 -9.88 23.57
CA PRO A 12 -1.72 -9.40 24.21
C PRO A 12 -0.62 -9.18 23.16
N ILE A 13 0.00 -8.00 23.18
CA ILE A 13 1.02 -7.58 22.22
C ILE A 13 2.41 -7.69 22.86
N VAL A 14 3.35 -8.32 22.16
CA VAL A 14 4.77 -8.29 22.52
C VAL A 14 5.46 -7.27 21.61
N THR A 15 5.97 -6.20 22.20
CA THR A 15 6.75 -5.20 21.45
C THR A 15 8.24 -5.52 21.55
N VAL A 16 8.89 -5.67 20.39
CA VAL A 16 10.35 -5.72 20.27
C VAL A 16 10.84 -4.35 19.81
N GLN A 17 11.77 -3.78 20.54
CA GLN A 17 12.41 -2.50 20.21
C GLN A 17 13.87 -2.72 19.83
N ASN A 18 14.31 -2.06 18.77
CA ASN A 18 15.71 -2.02 18.37
C ASN A 18 16.24 -0.60 18.52
N GLU A 19 17.07 -0.37 19.55
CA GLU A 19 17.70 0.92 19.79
C GLU A 19 18.91 1.18 18.88
N ARG A 20 19.48 0.13 18.28
CA ARG A 20 20.72 0.20 17.47
C ARG A 20 20.44 0.25 15.97
N VAL A 21 19.30 0.80 15.57
CA VAL A 21 18.97 1.00 14.15
C VAL A 21 19.94 2.01 13.54
N ASP A 22 20.51 1.67 12.40
CA ASP A 22 21.36 2.58 11.63
C ASP A 22 20.53 3.73 11.07
N ARG A 23 20.90 4.96 11.45
CA ARG A 23 20.27 6.22 11.00
C ARG A 23 21.21 7.08 10.16
N THR A 24 22.40 6.58 9.82
CA THR A 24 23.45 7.34 9.12
C THR A 24 22.98 7.84 7.75
N THR A 25 22.30 6.97 7.00
CA THR A 25 21.64 7.28 5.71
C THR A 25 20.63 8.41 5.84
N PHE A 26 19.72 8.31 6.81
CA PHE A 26 18.69 9.31 7.08
C PHE A 26 19.30 10.67 7.42
N ILE A 27 20.29 10.69 8.32
CA ILE A 27 21.00 11.92 8.70
C ILE A 27 21.71 12.51 7.47
N GLY A 28 22.37 11.68 6.66
CA GLY A 28 23.02 12.10 5.42
C GLY A 28 22.05 12.78 4.45
N LEU A 29 20.89 12.17 4.19
CA LEU A 29 19.84 12.73 3.34
C LEU A 29 19.32 14.07 3.88
N GLN A 30 19.15 14.19 5.21
CA GLN A 30 18.68 15.41 5.84
C GLN A 30 19.70 16.55 5.76
N VAL A 31 20.99 16.24 5.93
CA VAL A 31 22.08 17.21 5.75
C VAL A 31 22.15 17.68 4.31
N GLU A 32 22.07 16.77 3.33
CA GLU A 32 22.05 17.13 1.90
C GLU A 32 20.84 18.00 1.57
N SER A 33 19.65 17.65 2.08
CA SER A 33 18.43 18.45 1.89
C SER A 33 18.59 19.87 2.46
N THR A 34 19.16 20.00 3.66
CA THR A 34 19.38 21.32 4.28
C THR A 34 20.39 22.14 3.50
N SER A 35 21.47 21.50 3.03
CA SER A 35 22.47 22.14 2.18
C SER A 35 21.86 22.68 0.88
N LEU A 36 21.04 21.87 0.20
CA LEU A 36 20.38 22.28 -1.05
C LEU A 36 19.31 23.34 -0.83
N GLN A 37 18.63 23.35 0.32
CA GLN A 37 17.69 24.43 0.69
C GLN A 37 18.42 25.76 0.86
N ASN A 38 19.58 25.75 1.53
CA ASN A 38 20.40 26.95 1.68
C ASN A 38 20.93 27.44 0.32
N GLU A 39 21.38 26.52 -0.54
CA GLU A 39 21.80 26.87 -1.90
C GLU A 39 20.65 27.47 -2.71
N LEU A 40 19.45 26.89 -2.61
CA LEU A 40 18.26 27.40 -3.28
C LEU A 40 17.93 28.84 -2.85
N LEU A 41 17.97 29.13 -1.55
CA LEU A 41 17.73 30.48 -1.02
C LEU A 41 18.77 31.47 -1.57
N LEU A 42 20.04 31.08 -1.59
CA LEU A 42 21.11 31.92 -2.17
C LEU A 42 20.87 32.19 -3.66
N LYS A 43 20.48 31.16 -4.43
CA LYS A 43 20.21 31.30 -5.87
C LYS A 43 18.98 32.18 -6.14
N GLN A 44 17.95 32.10 -5.30
CA GLN A 44 16.78 32.97 -5.38
C GLN A 44 17.13 34.43 -5.11
N ALA A 45 17.93 34.70 -4.08
CA ALA A 45 18.42 36.05 -3.79
C ALA A 45 19.26 36.61 -4.96
N ASN A 46 20.15 35.79 -5.52
CA ASN A 46 20.94 36.19 -6.70
C ASN A 46 20.05 36.48 -7.92
N LEU A 47 18.99 35.70 -8.13
CA LEU A 47 18.05 35.94 -9.23
C LEU A 47 17.37 37.30 -9.08
N GLU A 48 16.93 37.64 -7.87
CA GLU A 48 16.33 38.95 -7.58
C GLU A 48 17.32 40.09 -7.82
N ASP A 49 18.57 39.94 -7.36
CA ASP A 49 19.65 40.90 -7.61
C ASP A 49 19.88 41.14 -9.12
N TYR A 50 19.94 40.06 -9.91
CA TYR A 50 20.10 40.19 -11.36
C TYR A 50 18.91 40.88 -12.04
N LEU A 51 17.67 40.61 -11.60
CA LEU A 51 16.49 41.29 -12.13
C LEU A 51 16.52 42.79 -11.83
N ASN A 52 16.89 43.17 -10.61
CA ASN A 52 17.05 44.57 -10.23
C ASN A 52 18.17 45.24 -11.05
N ARG A 53 19.31 44.56 -11.20
CA ARG A 53 20.42 45.06 -12.00
C ARG A 53 20.05 45.26 -13.48
N ILE A 54 19.27 44.36 -14.06
CA ILE A 54 18.76 44.51 -15.43
C ILE A 54 17.88 45.76 -15.55
N LYS A 55 16.99 45.98 -14.59
CA LYS A 55 16.10 47.16 -14.58
C LYS A 55 16.90 48.47 -14.49
N ASP A 56 17.94 48.49 -13.66
CA ASP A 56 18.82 49.65 -13.53
C ASP A 56 19.56 49.93 -14.84
N LEU A 57 20.13 48.88 -15.46
CA LEU A 57 20.83 48.98 -16.75
C LEU A 57 19.88 49.41 -17.88
N GLU A 58 18.63 48.95 -17.90
CA GLU A 58 17.63 49.37 -18.88
C GLU A 58 17.25 50.86 -18.71
N THR A 59 17.17 51.32 -17.46
CA THR A 59 16.93 52.73 -17.13
C THR A 59 18.11 53.59 -17.56
N GLU A 60 19.34 53.16 -17.25
CA GLU A 60 20.57 53.84 -17.67
C GLU A 60 20.68 53.89 -19.20
N LEU A 61 20.42 52.78 -19.88
CA LEU A 61 20.39 52.72 -21.35
C LEU A 61 19.41 53.75 -21.91
N SER A 62 18.16 53.76 -21.44
CA SER A 62 17.14 54.70 -21.95
C SER A 62 17.54 56.17 -21.75
N THR A 63 18.17 56.49 -20.61
CA THR A 63 18.63 57.84 -20.29
C THR A 63 19.74 58.28 -21.25
N GLN A 64 20.70 57.39 -21.50
CA GLN A 64 21.82 57.66 -22.40
C GLN A 64 21.38 57.74 -23.87
N GLN A 65 20.42 56.92 -24.28
CA GLN A 65 19.82 57.00 -25.61
C GLN A 65 19.14 58.35 -25.85
N ASN A 66 18.35 58.82 -24.87
CA ASN A 66 17.69 60.12 -24.94
C ASN A 66 18.71 61.28 -25.00
N ALA A 67 19.79 61.20 -24.20
CA ALA A 67 20.87 62.19 -24.23
C ALA A 67 21.59 62.22 -25.59
N LEU A 68 21.83 61.06 -26.19
CA LEU A 68 22.44 60.97 -27.51
C LEU A 68 21.53 61.56 -28.60
N ILE A 69 20.24 61.23 -28.60
CA ILE A 69 19.28 61.80 -29.55
C ILE A 69 19.23 63.32 -29.42
N ALA A 70 19.18 63.85 -28.19
CA ALA A 70 19.20 65.28 -27.95
C ALA A 70 20.49 65.92 -28.50
N ARG A 71 21.66 65.31 -28.24
CA ARG A 71 22.94 65.78 -28.76
C ARG A 71 22.97 65.77 -30.30
N SER A 72 22.63 64.66 -30.93
CA SER A 72 22.61 64.53 -32.40
C SER A 72 21.63 65.52 -33.05
N SER A 73 20.49 65.79 -32.39
CA SER A 73 19.54 66.81 -32.88
C SER A 73 20.12 68.23 -32.84
N ASN A 74 20.91 68.55 -31.80
CA ASN A 74 21.60 69.83 -31.70
C ASN A 74 22.74 69.95 -32.73
N GLU A 75 23.46 68.86 -32.99
CA GLU A 75 24.52 68.82 -34.02
C GLU A 75 23.94 69.02 -35.43
N LEU A 76 22.79 68.41 -35.73
CA LEU A 76 22.06 68.66 -36.98
C LEU A 76 21.66 70.14 -37.11
N ARG A 77 21.11 70.74 -36.05
CA ARG A 77 20.74 72.16 -36.05
C ARG A 77 21.95 73.08 -36.25
N ASP A 78 23.10 72.77 -35.66
CA ASP A 78 24.34 73.53 -35.91
C ASP A 78 24.81 73.39 -37.37
N ALA A 79 24.74 72.18 -37.94
CA ALA A 79 25.07 71.93 -39.34
C ALA A 79 24.16 72.70 -40.31
N GLU A 80 22.85 72.74 -40.06
CA GLU A 80 21.88 73.52 -40.84
C GLU A 80 22.18 75.02 -40.79
N VAL A 81 22.51 75.55 -39.60
CA VAL A 81 22.91 76.96 -39.45
C VAL A 81 24.19 77.26 -40.22
N ARG A 82 25.18 76.37 -40.18
CA ARG A 82 26.43 76.51 -40.96
C ARG A 82 26.19 76.44 -42.46
N LEU A 83 25.30 75.57 -42.92
CA LEU A 83 24.89 75.51 -44.32
C LEU A 83 24.25 76.83 -44.75
N ASN A 84 23.30 77.35 -43.97
CA ASN A 84 22.68 78.64 -44.25
C ASN A 84 23.75 79.75 -44.32
N LEU A 85 24.66 79.83 -43.35
CA LEU A 85 25.76 80.80 -43.37
C LEU A 85 26.66 80.66 -44.60
N ALA A 86 27.05 79.43 -44.97
CA ALA A 86 27.86 79.16 -46.15
C ALA A 86 27.14 79.57 -47.44
N THR A 87 25.83 79.30 -47.56
CA THR A 87 25.04 79.71 -48.73
C THR A 87 24.93 81.23 -48.87
N TYR A 88 24.71 81.96 -47.77
CA TYR A 88 24.69 83.42 -47.78
C TYR A 88 26.07 84.00 -48.12
N SER A 89 27.14 83.46 -47.54
CA SER A 89 28.53 83.83 -47.85
C SER A 89 28.84 83.63 -49.33
N ALA A 90 28.52 82.45 -49.87
CA ALA A 90 28.75 82.12 -51.27
C ALA A 90 27.94 83.01 -52.21
N ALA A 91 26.67 83.31 -51.89
CA ALA A 91 25.84 84.21 -52.68
C ALA A 91 26.43 85.63 -52.74
N ASN A 92 26.82 86.19 -51.58
CA ASN A 92 27.44 87.52 -51.52
C ASN A 92 28.75 87.56 -52.30
N GLU A 93 29.66 86.60 -52.06
CA GLU A 93 30.95 86.56 -52.73
C GLU A 93 30.84 86.32 -54.23
N LYS A 94 29.83 85.54 -54.67
CA LYS A 94 29.53 85.35 -56.09
C LYS A 94 29.09 86.66 -56.74
N THR A 95 28.17 87.41 -56.11
CA THR A 95 27.75 88.72 -56.66
C THR A 95 28.91 89.72 -56.72
N ASP A 96 29.77 89.75 -55.70
CA ASP A 96 30.95 90.61 -55.67
C ASP A 96 32.01 90.18 -56.69
N SER A 97 32.25 88.88 -56.84
CA SER A 97 33.20 88.33 -57.80
C SER A 97 32.71 88.51 -59.24
N GLU A 98 31.41 88.35 -59.52
CA GLU A 98 30.80 88.66 -60.82
C GLU A 98 30.93 90.15 -61.17
N ARG A 99 30.70 91.03 -60.20
CA ARG A 99 30.92 92.47 -60.37
C ARG A 99 32.39 92.76 -60.68
N LYS A 100 33.33 92.17 -59.94
CA LYS A 100 34.79 92.32 -60.18
C LYS A 100 35.21 91.77 -61.54
N LEU A 101 34.69 90.61 -61.95
CA LEU A 101 34.94 90.02 -63.27
C LEU A 101 34.52 90.96 -64.41
N ARG A 102 33.35 91.61 -64.29
CA ARG A 102 32.91 92.63 -65.25
C ARG A 102 33.86 93.82 -65.30
N LEU A 103 34.39 94.27 -64.16
CA LEU A 103 35.35 95.38 -64.10
C LEU A 103 36.73 95.02 -64.67
N VAL A 104 37.23 93.82 -64.36
CA VAL A 104 38.48 93.27 -64.94
C VAL A 104 38.34 93.14 -66.46
N SER A 105 37.20 92.63 -66.96
CA SER A 105 36.94 92.50 -68.40
C SER A 105 36.92 93.85 -69.15
N LYS A 106 36.62 94.95 -68.45
CA LYS A 106 36.63 96.31 -68.97
C LYS A 106 37.98 97.04 -68.78
N GLY A 107 38.98 96.37 -68.20
CA GLY A 107 40.31 96.93 -67.95
C GLY A 107 40.38 97.95 -66.81
N VAL A 108 39.35 98.06 -65.96
CA VAL A 108 39.26 99.07 -64.88
C VAL A 108 39.92 98.60 -63.58
N LEU A 109 40.06 97.28 -63.39
CA LEU A 109 40.61 96.69 -62.18
C LEU A 109 41.79 95.77 -62.53
N PRO A 110 42.97 95.90 -61.88
CA PRO A 110 44.06 94.95 -62.05
C PRO A 110 43.69 93.61 -61.40
N GLY A 111 43.91 92.51 -62.12
CA GLY A 111 43.65 91.16 -61.62
C GLY A 111 43.52 90.13 -62.73
N THR A 112 43.65 88.85 -62.36
CA THR A 112 43.45 87.73 -63.31
C THR A 112 42.03 87.18 -63.19
N LYS A 113 41.45 86.80 -64.33
CA LYS A 113 40.11 86.19 -64.38
C LYS A 113 40.06 84.88 -63.58
N ASP A 114 41.16 84.13 -63.60
CA ASP A 114 41.26 82.80 -62.99
C ASP A 114 41.22 82.84 -61.45
N GLU A 115 41.80 83.88 -60.83
CA GLU A 115 41.76 84.06 -59.38
C GLU A 115 40.32 84.24 -58.87
N LEU A 116 39.53 85.08 -59.55
CA LEU A 116 38.12 85.31 -59.20
C LEU A 116 37.27 84.06 -59.41
N LEU A 117 37.54 83.28 -60.47
CA LEU A 117 36.86 82.01 -60.72
C LEU A 117 37.20 80.95 -59.66
N ASN A 118 38.47 80.86 -59.24
CA ASN A 118 38.88 79.96 -58.18
C ASN A 118 38.22 80.33 -56.84
N LYS A 119 38.01 81.62 -56.56
CA LYS A 119 37.31 82.08 -55.36
C LYS A 119 35.85 81.64 -55.36
N ILE A 120 35.14 81.77 -56.48
CA ILE A 120 33.75 81.27 -56.61
C ILE A 120 33.71 79.75 -56.40
N ARG A 121 34.60 79.00 -57.03
CA ARG A 121 34.69 77.53 -56.88
C ARG A 121 34.96 77.10 -55.44
N LEU A 122 35.80 77.84 -54.71
CA LEU A 122 36.07 77.59 -53.29
C LEU A 122 34.82 77.77 -52.43
N GLU A 123 34.04 78.83 -52.67
CA GLU A 123 32.78 79.05 -51.94
C GLU A 123 31.71 78.00 -52.30
N ASP A 124 31.61 77.60 -53.57
CA ASP A 124 30.72 76.50 -53.99
C ASP A 124 31.11 75.18 -53.29
N ALA A 125 32.42 74.88 -53.22
CA ALA A 125 32.93 73.70 -52.50
C ALA A 125 32.64 73.76 -50.99
N LYS A 126 32.66 74.96 -50.36
CA LYS A 126 32.25 75.13 -48.96
C LYS A 126 30.77 74.84 -48.75
N VAL A 127 29.91 75.28 -49.67
CA VAL A 127 28.47 74.98 -49.62
C VAL A 127 28.24 73.48 -49.77
N GLU A 128 28.91 72.82 -50.71
CA GLU A 128 28.81 71.37 -50.90
C GLU A 128 29.30 70.60 -49.66
N ALA A 129 30.42 71.01 -49.08
CA ALA A 129 30.91 70.44 -47.82
C ALA A 129 29.92 70.63 -46.66
N ALA A 130 29.28 71.79 -46.57
CA ALA A 130 28.25 72.05 -45.56
C ALA A 130 26.98 71.23 -45.78
N LYS A 131 26.56 71.00 -47.03
CA LYS A 131 25.44 70.10 -47.37
C LYS A 131 25.74 68.67 -46.94
N LEU A 132 26.93 68.15 -47.31
CA LEU A 132 27.35 66.82 -46.91
C LEU A 132 27.36 66.68 -45.38
N LYS A 133 27.75 67.73 -44.65
CA LYS A 133 27.72 67.71 -43.20
C LYS A 133 26.30 67.61 -42.63
N VAL A 134 25.31 68.29 -43.24
CA VAL A 134 23.90 68.16 -42.87
C VAL A 134 23.40 66.74 -43.16
N ASP A 135 23.73 66.17 -44.32
CA ASP A 135 23.33 64.81 -44.67
C ASP A 135 23.91 63.78 -43.68
N MET A 136 25.21 63.88 -43.37
CA MET A 136 25.86 63.04 -42.36
C MET A 136 25.19 63.18 -40.98
N SER A 137 24.94 64.41 -40.52
CA SER A 137 24.29 64.65 -39.22
C SER A 137 22.83 64.17 -39.20
N THR A 138 22.14 64.17 -40.35
CA THR A 138 20.78 63.63 -40.49
C THR A 138 20.80 62.11 -40.38
N ASP A 139 21.76 61.46 -41.04
CA ASP A 139 21.95 60.01 -40.95
C ASP A 139 22.32 59.59 -39.52
N ASP A 140 23.23 60.32 -38.87
CA ASP A 140 23.63 60.09 -37.47
C ASP A 140 22.43 60.17 -36.51
N LEU A 141 21.57 61.17 -36.67
CA LEU A 141 20.32 61.28 -35.91
C LEU A 141 19.38 60.09 -36.20
N GLY A 142 19.25 59.71 -37.47
CA GLY A 142 18.44 58.56 -37.88
C GLY A 142 18.96 57.24 -37.27
N PHE A 143 20.28 57.04 -37.20
CA PHE A 143 20.88 55.88 -36.55
C PHE A 143 20.63 55.90 -35.03
N ALA A 144 20.81 57.05 -34.38
CA ALA A 144 20.54 57.21 -32.95
C ALA A 144 19.08 56.89 -32.59
N GLN A 145 18.12 57.35 -33.40
CA GLN A 145 16.69 57.07 -33.23
C GLN A 145 16.34 55.59 -33.45
N ARG A 146 17.00 54.92 -34.40
CA ARG A 146 16.81 53.47 -34.64
C ARG A 146 17.54 52.59 -33.65
N GLY A 147 18.29 53.16 -32.70
CA GLY A 147 19.09 52.40 -31.75
C GLY A 147 20.31 51.73 -32.35
N ILE A 148 20.75 52.21 -33.52
CA ILE A 148 21.92 51.70 -34.24
C ILE A 148 23.10 52.57 -33.83
N TYR A 149 24.01 51.98 -33.05
CA TYR A 149 25.19 52.67 -32.56
C TYR A 149 26.40 52.09 -33.25
N VAL A 150 27.02 52.83 -34.17
CA VAL A 150 28.23 52.40 -34.88
C VAL A 150 29.29 53.48 -34.69
N GLY A 151 30.52 53.08 -34.37
CA GLY A 151 31.66 53.99 -34.17
C GLY A 151 32.19 54.07 -32.74
N ASP A 152 33.41 54.58 -32.62
CA ASP A 152 34.21 54.59 -31.38
C ASP A 152 33.55 55.38 -30.24
N ASN A 153 32.84 56.45 -30.58
CA ASN A 153 32.19 57.32 -29.58
C ASN A 153 30.95 56.69 -28.93
N ASN A 154 30.42 55.59 -29.48
CA ASN A 154 29.19 54.95 -29.00
C ASN A 154 29.42 53.54 -28.41
N GLN A 155 30.67 53.16 -28.17
CA GLN A 155 31.03 51.86 -27.57
C GLN A 155 30.33 51.62 -26.22
N TYR A 156 30.12 52.67 -25.42
CA TYR A 156 29.49 52.56 -24.12
C TYR A 156 28.04 52.05 -24.19
N LEU A 157 27.22 52.55 -25.13
CA LEU A 157 25.85 52.07 -25.34
C LEU A 157 25.82 50.62 -25.80
N GLN A 158 26.75 50.23 -26.69
CA GLN A 158 26.89 48.83 -27.11
C GLN A 158 27.26 47.94 -25.91
N ASN A 159 28.18 48.39 -25.06
CA ASN A 159 28.58 47.68 -23.84
C ASN A 159 27.41 47.50 -22.88
N LEU A 160 26.59 48.54 -22.65
CA LEU A 160 25.36 48.42 -21.85
C LEU A 160 24.39 47.39 -22.44
N GLN A 161 24.15 47.42 -23.76
CA GLN A 161 23.28 46.42 -24.42
C GLN A 161 23.85 44.99 -24.33
N ASN A 162 25.18 44.85 -24.44
CA ASN A 162 25.87 43.57 -24.26
C ASN A 162 25.73 43.08 -22.81
N GLU A 163 25.91 43.97 -21.83
CA GLU A 163 25.77 43.65 -20.39
C GLU A 163 24.33 43.22 -20.07
N ILE A 164 23.32 43.95 -20.57
CA ILE A 164 21.90 43.57 -20.40
C ILE A 164 21.65 42.17 -20.99
N ARG A 165 22.16 41.89 -22.20
CA ARG A 165 22.02 40.56 -22.82
C ARG A 165 22.72 39.46 -22.01
N ALA A 166 23.93 39.74 -21.52
CA ALA A 166 24.67 38.81 -20.67
C ALA A 166 23.89 38.53 -19.37
N ARG A 167 23.38 39.55 -18.70
CA ARG A 167 22.59 39.40 -17.47
C ARG A 167 21.28 38.66 -17.70
N LYS A 168 20.59 38.90 -18.83
CA LYS A 168 19.40 38.12 -19.21
C LYS A 168 19.73 36.64 -19.43
N ALA A 169 20.88 36.33 -20.01
CA ALA A 169 21.36 34.95 -20.13
C ALA A 169 21.67 34.34 -18.74
N ASP A 170 22.31 35.09 -17.84
CA ASP A 170 22.58 34.67 -16.46
C ASP A 170 21.27 34.35 -15.71
N VAL A 171 20.23 35.18 -15.83
CA VAL A 171 18.91 34.94 -15.25
C VAL A 171 18.30 33.63 -15.75
N SER A 172 18.36 33.38 -17.06
CA SER A 172 17.88 32.12 -17.64
C SER A 172 18.66 30.93 -17.07
N GLN A 173 19.99 31.02 -17.00
CA GLN A 173 20.83 29.98 -16.44
C GLN A 173 20.50 29.69 -14.96
N ILE A 174 20.34 30.72 -14.14
CA ILE A 174 20.02 30.56 -12.72
C ILE A 174 18.61 30.00 -12.53
N SER A 175 17.65 30.40 -13.35
CA SER A 175 16.30 29.83 -13.31
C SER A 175 16.30 28.33 -13.56
N MET A 176 17.13 27.86 -14.51
CA MET A 176 17.34 26.43 -14.77
C MET A 176 18.01 25.73 -13.59
N GLN A 177 19.00 26.37 -12.95
CA GLN A 177 19.64 25.83 -11.74
C GLN A 177 18.63 25.68 -10.59
N ILE A 178 17.78 26.69 -10.36
CA ILE A 178 16.71 26.63 -9.36
C ILE A 178 15.73 25.48 -9.66
N ALA A 179 15.31 25.33 -10.92
CA ALA A 179 14.45 24.21 -11.33
C ALA A 179 15.12 22.84 -11.10
N SER A 180 16.42 22.73 -11.34
CA SER A 180 17.18 21.51 -11.06
C SER A 180 17.28 21.22 -9.56
N ILE A 181 17.59 22.22 -8.72
CA ILE A 181 17.71 22.06 -7.27
C ILE A 181 16.36 21.70 -6.65
N THR A 182 15.28 22.37 -7.06
CA THR A 182 13.92 22.06 -6.60
C THR A 182 13.51 20.63 -6.95
N THR A 183 13.82 20.16 -8.16
CA THR A 183 13.58 18.76 -8.56
C THR A 183 14.36 17.78 -7.67
N ARG A 184 15.64 18.08 -7.41
CA ARG A 184 16.48 17.26 -6.53
C ARG A 184 15.99 17.25 -5.09
N LEU A 185 15.48 18.37 -4.57
CA LEU A 185 14.87 18.45 -3.24
C LEU A 185 13.63 17.56 -3.13
N VAL A 186 12.74 17.56 -4.15
CA VAL A 186 11.57 16.67 -4.17
C VAL A 186 11.99 15.20 -4.17
N GLN A 187 13.03 14.85 -4.94
CA GLN A 187 13.59 13.50 -4.94
C GLN A 187 14.16 13.12 -3.56
N LEU A 188 14.96 13.98 -2.94
CA LEU A 188 15.52 13.74 -1.60
C LEU A 188 14.44 13.62 -0.53
N GLN A 189 13.36 14.39 -0.62
CA GLN A 189 12.22 14.26 0.29
C GLN A 189 11.56 12.89 0.16
N SER A 190 11.38 12.40 -1.07
CA SER A 190 10.83 11.05 -1.30
C SER A 190 11.73 9.94 -0.74
N LEU A 191 13.06 10.08 -0.90
CA LEU A 191 14.04 9.14 -0.35
C LEU A 191 14.07 9.19 1.18
N THR A 192 13.99 10.40 1.75
CA THR A 192 13.96 10.60 3.21
C THR A 192 12.72 9.96 3.83
N GLU A 193 11.56 10.10 3.20
CA GLU A 193 10.32 9.48 3.67
C GLU A 193 10.37 7.95 3.55
N SER A 194 10.88 7.42 2.44
CA SER A 194 11.11 5.97 2.29
C SER A 194 12.06 5.43 3.36
N GLU A 195 13.14 6.16 3.65
CA GLU A 195 14.11 5.75 4.66
C GLU A 195 13.56 5.85 6.07
N ARG A 196 12.76 6.89 6.36
CA ARG A 196 12.03 7.01 7.62
C ARG A 196 11.12 5.80 7.84
N GLN A 197 10.34 5.41 6.84
CA GLN A 197 9.47 4.23 6.93
C GLN A 197 10.28 2.94 7.15
N ARG A 198 11.45 2.81 6.51
CA ARG A 198 12.36 1.68 6.74
C ARG A 198 12.86 1.66 8.19
N ILE A 199 13.29 2.80 8.72
CA ILE A 199 13.76 2.95 10.11
C ILE A 199 12.64 2.65 11.10
N ASP A 200 11.43 3.17 10.87
CA ASP A 200 10.28 2.94 11.76
C ASP A 200 9.95 1.44 11.85
N LYS A 201 9.94 0.73 10.72
CA LYS A 201 9.76 -0.74 10.66
C LYS A 201 10.86 -1.51 11.39
N MET A 202 12.09 -1.01 11.39
CA MET A 202 13.21 -1.66 12.08
C MET A 202 13.29 -1.29 13.57
N THR A 203 12.75 -0.14 13.96
CA THR A 203 12.83 0.38 15.33
C THR A 203 11.85 -0.33 16.25
N LYS A 204 10.63 -0.60 15.76
CA LYS A 204 9.59 -1.24 16.55
C LYS A 204 8.90 -2.33 15.74
N ALA A 205 8.87 -3.53 16.30
CA ALA A 205 8.06 -4.63 15.79
C ALA A 205 7.06 -5.03 16.87
N ASP A 206 5.77 -4.90 16.56
CA ASP A 206 4.70 -5.37 17.43
C ASP A 206 4.25 -6.75 16.94
N VAL A 207 4.44 -7.76 17.79
CA VAL A 207 3.97 -9.12 17.55
C VAL A 207 2.64 -9.28 18.28
N ALA A 208 1.56 -9.36 17.51
CA ALA A 208 0.22 -9.59 18.02
C ALA A 208 -0.13 -11.08 17.99
N ILE A 209 -0.87 -11.52 19.01
CA ILE A 209 -1.42 -12.88 19.11
C ILE A 209 -2.91 -12.85 18.76
N THR A 210 -3.40 -13.90 18.07
CA THR A 210 -4.81 -14.05 17.67
C THR A 210 -5.73 -14.13 18.91
N LYS A 211 -6.98 -13.67 18.81
CA LYS A 211 -7.95 -13.67 19.93
C LYS A 211 -8.27 -15.05 20.51
N SER A 212 -8.18 -16.12 19.71
CA SER A 212 -8.43 -17.50 20.15
C SER A 212 -7.25 -18.12 20.90
N GLU A 213 -6.08 -17.49 20.80
CA GLU A 213 -4.85 -17.97 21.39
C GLU A 213 -4.62 -17.32 22.76
N LYS A 214 -4.25 -18.15 23.75
CA LYS A 214 -3.89 -17.70 25.09
C LYS A 214 -2.40 -17.90 25.31
N ILE A 215 -1.73 -16.88 25.85
CA ILE A 215 -0.33 -17.01 26.27
C ILE A 215 -0.25 -18.02 27.42
N TYR A 216 0.46 -19.13 27.20
CA TYR A 216 0.72 -20.11 28.24
C TYR A 216 2.08 -19.88 28.92
N LYS A 217 3.11 -19.56 28.14
CA LYS A 217 4.47 -19.38 28.66
C LYS A 217 5.20 -18.24 27.96
N THR A 218 5.69 -17.27 28.72
CA THR A 218 6.63 -16.27 28.23
C THR A 218 8.05 -16.83 28.34
N ILE A 219 8.77 -16.90 27.21
CA ILE A 219 10.14 -17.43 27.17
C ILE A 219 11.13 -16.27 27.23
N ALA A 220 10.85 -15.19 26.50
CA ALA A 220 11.66 -13.98 26.55
C ALA A 220 11.30 -13.14 27.79
N GLN A 221 12.31 -12.77 28.57
CA GLN A 221 12.17 -11.78 29.64
C GLN A 221 12.27 -10.36 29.05
N VAL A 222 11.56 -9.41 29.67
CA VAL A 222 11.63 -8.00 29.28
C VAL A 222 13.07 -7.50 29.40
N GLY A 223 13.56 -6.84 28.34
CA GLY A 223 14.93 -6.31 28.29
C GLY A 223 16.00 -7.31 27.85
N LYS A 224 15.65 -8.58 27.58
CA LYS A 224 16.59 -9.49 26.90
C LYS A 224 16.70 -9.15 25.42
N GLN A 225 17.92 -9.25 24.91
CA GLN A 225 18.18 -9.27 23.47
C GLN A 225 17.63 -10.56 22.87
N VAL A 226 16.88 -10.43 21.79
CA VAL A 226 16.29 -11.52 21.02
C VAL A 226 16.70 -11.38 19.55
N ASN A 227 16.92 -12.50 18.87
CA ASN A 227 17.25 -12.56 17.46
C ASN A 227 16.05 -13.01 16.63
N ALA A 228 16.12 -12.81 15.31
CA ALA A 228 15.12 -13.32 14.39
C ALA A 228 15.04 -14.85 14.50
N GLY A 229 13.83 -15.38 14.71
CA GLY A 229 13.58 -16.81 14.92
C GLY A 229 13.54 -17.26 16.38
N ASP A 230 13.93 -16.40 17.33
CA ASP A 230 13.81 -16.72 18.74
C ASP A 230 12.33 -16.75 19.17
N THR A 231 11.96 -17.75 19.94
CA THR A 231 10.60 -17.86 20.49
C THR A 231 10.42 -16.87 21.64
N LEU A 232 9.58 -15.85 21.44
CA LEU A 232 9.28 -14.86 22.47
C LEU A 232 8.29 -15.41 23.50
N VAL A 233 7.22 -16.03 22.99
CA VAL A 233 6.07 -16.52 23.75
C VAL A 233 5.58 -17.81 23.11
N GLN A 234 5.12 -18.74 23.94
CA GLN A 234 4.34 -19.89 23.52
C GLN A 234 2.87 -19.60 23.82
N SER A 235 2.06 -19.58 22.77
CA SER A 235 0.60 -19.53 22.85
C SER A 235 0.01 -20.93 22.66
N VAL A 236 -1.19 -21.12 23.19
CA VAL A 236 -2.03 -22.30 22.96
C VAL A 236 -3.36 -21.83 22.37
N ASP A 237 -3.88 -22.54 21.38
CA ASP A 237 -5.24 -22.27 20.88
C ASP A 237 -6.28 -22.89 21.82
N CYS A 238 -7.12 -22.05 22.40
CA CYS A 238 -8.19 -22.51 23.29
C CYS A 238 -9.31 -23.26 22.53
N SER A 239 -9.44 -23.07 21.22
CA SER A 239 -10.51 -23.65 20.42
C SER A 239 -10.41 -25.18 20.31
N GLU A 240 -9.19 -25.70 20.34
CA GLU A 240 -8.88 -27.14 20.30
C GLU A 240 -8.48 -27.69 21.67
N ALA A 241 -8.87 -27.03 22.76
CA ALA A 241 -8.54 -27.48 24.10
C ALA A 241 -9.14 -28.87 24.41
N PHE A 242 -8.31 -29.75 24.97
CA PHE A 242 -8.69 -31.11 25.34
C PHE A 242 -8.09 -31.49 26.70
N VAL A 243 -8.70 -32.49 27.32
CA VAL A 243 -8.26 -33.10 28.57
C VAL A 243 -7.74 -34.50 28.27
N VAL A 244 -6.70 -34.90 28.98
CA VAL A 244 -6.18 -36.26 28.91
C VAL A 244 -6.41 -36.95 30.23
N ALA A 245 -7.18 -38.03 30.21
CA ALA A 245 -7.46 -38.86 31.36
C ALA A 245 -6.82 -40.24 31.20
N ILE A 246 -6.35 -40.81 32.32
CA ILE A 246 -5.87 -42.18 32.37
C ILE A 246 -7.00 -43.07 32.90
N PHE A 247 -7.29 -44.15 32.17
CA PHE A 247 -8.21 -45.18 32.62
C PHE A 247 -7.50 -46.53 32.67
N SER A 248 -7.81 -47.33 33.69
CA SER A 248 -7.40 -48.74 33.71
C SER A 248 -8.04 -49.50 32.55
N GLU A 249 -7.40 -50.56 32.06
CA GLU A 249 -7.93 -51.40 30.97
C GLU A 249 -9.39 -51.85 31.22
N ARG A 250 -9.74 -52.18 32.47
CA ARG A 250 -11.11 -52.58 32.84
C ARG A 250 -12.12 -51.44 32.69
N GLN A 251 -11.74 -50.21 33.03
CA GLN A 251 -12.61 -49.04 32.87
C GLN A 251 -12.68 -48.61 31.40
N ALA A 252 -11.55 -48.71 30.69
CA ALA A 252 -11.44 -48.40 29.27
C ALA A 252 -12.25 -49.37 28.39
N GLN A 253 -12.36 -50.66 28.74
CA GLN A 253 -13.26 -51.60 28.05
C GLN A 253 -14.72 -51.13 28.02
N ALA A 254 -15.12 -50.35 29.03
CA ALA A 254 -16.46 -49.80 29.11
C ALA A 254 -16.57 -48.41 28.43
N LEU A 255 -15.46 -47.81 28.01
CA LEU A 255 -15.38 -46.52 27.31
C LEU A 255 -15.21 -46.75 25.80
N SER A 256 -16.07 -46.13 25.01
CA SER A 256 -15.89 -46.02 23.55
C SER A 256 -15.67 -44.57 23.14
N VAL A 257 -15.10 -44.35 21.97
CA VAL A 257 -15.13 -43.03 21.32
C VAL A 257 -16.59 -42.55 21.25
N GLY A 258 -16.84 -41.30 21.62
CA GLY A 258 -18.16 -40.69 21.77
C GLY A 258 -18.83 -40.87 23.14
N SER A 259 -18.20 -41.58 24.09
CA SER A 259 -18.75 -41.72 25.45
C SER A 259 -18.80 -40.37 26.16
N LYS A 260 -19.90 -40.12 26.89
CA LYS A 260 -20.07 -38.93 27.72
C LYS A 260 -19.33 -39.08 29.04
N VAL A 261 -18.56 -38.07 29.38
CA VAL A 261 -17.81 -37.99 30.63
C VAL A 261 -18.03 -36.63 31.28
N VAL A 262 -17.94 -36.59 32.60
CA VAL A 262 -17.98 -35.37 33.38
C VAL A 262 -16.56 -35.09 33.82
N VAL A 263 -16.07 -33.89 33.49
CA VAL A 263 -14.74 -33.41 33.87
C VAL A 263 -14.90 -32.38 34.98
N GLU A 264 -14.23 -32.64 36.09
CA GLU A 264 -14.24 -31.80 37.29
C GLU A 264 -12.82 -31.35 37.63
N SER A 265 -12.67 -30.10 38.03
CA SER A 265 -11.39 -29.57 38.54
C SER A 265 -11.67 -28.69 39.74
N ALA A 266 -10.77 -28.72 40.72
CA ALA A 266 -10.81 -27.80 41.86
C ALA A 266 -10.69 -26.32 41.42
N ALA A 267 -10.13 -26.06 40.23
CA ALA A 267 -9.99 -24.73 39.67
C ALA A 267 -11.23 -24.24 38.89
N TRP A 268 -12.23 -25.10 38.66
CA TRP A 268 -13.41 -24.78 37.85
C TRP A 268 -14.64 -24.56 38.74
N THR A 269 -15.48 -23.58 38.38
CA THR A 269 -16.69 -23.25 39.16
C THR A 269 -17.79 -24.30 39.05
N SER A 270 -17.79 -25.12 37.99
CA SER A 270 -18.79 -26.16 37.75
C SER A 270 -18.23 -27.32 36.94
N PRO A 271 -18.73 -28.56 37.15
CA PRO A 271 -18.43 -29.71 36.30
C PRO A 271 -18.81 -29.43 34.85
N VAL A 272 -17.98 -29.88 33.91
CA VAL A 272 -18.21 -29.69 32.48
C VAL A 272 -18.38 -31.05 31.79
N GLN A 273 -19.35 -31.14 30.88
CA GLN A 273 -19.57 -32.34 30.07
C GLN A 273 -18.57 -32.39 28.91
N GLY A 274 -17.94 -33.55 28.76
CA GLY A 274 -16.99 -33.85 27.70
C GLY A 274 -17.33 -35.15 26.97
N LEU A 275 -16.74 -35.29 25.78
CA LEU A 275 -16.85 -36.45 24.93
C LEU A 275 -15.48 -37.06 24.73
N VAL A 276 -15.38 -38.39 24.83
CA VAL A 276 -14.15 -39.11 24.51
C VAL A 276 -13.93 -39.07 23.00
N SER A 277 -12.90 -38.37 22.54
CA SER A 277 -12.58 -38.25 21.12
C SER A 277 -11.65 -39.37 20.63
N ARG A 278 -10.68 -39.79 21.45
CA ARG A 278 -9.68 -40.81 21.11
C ARG A 278 -9.26 -41.63 22.34
N LEU A 279 -8.92 -42.89 22.11
CA LEU A 279 -8.36 -43.81 23.12
C LEU A 279 -7.03 -44.35 22.61
N LEU A 280 -5.95 -44.17 23.37
CA LEU A 280 -4.61 -44.61 22.99
C LEU A 280 -4.01 -45.52 24.07
N PRO A 281 -3.47 -46.70 23.72
CA PRO A 281 -2.87 -47.64 24.68
C PRO A 281 -1.49 -47.19 25.18
N ARG A 282 -0.79 -46.33 24.42
CA ARG A 282 0.41 -45.60 24.81
C ARG A 282 0.64 -44.42 23.87
N THR A 283 1.19 -43.33 24.38
CA THR A 283 1.86 -42.31 23.57
C THR A 283 3.32 -42.74 23.36
N THR A 284 3.94 -42.32 22.26
CA THR A 284 5.39 -42.46 22.06
C THR A 284 6.08 -41.19 22.53
N ASP A 285 7.26 -41.27 23.14
CA ASP A 285 8.00 -40.12 23.69
C ASP A 285 8.19 -38.92 22.72
N ARG A 286 8.10 -39.14 21.39
CA ARG A 286 8.15 -38.07 20.38
C ARG A 286 6.88 -37.22 20.27
N VAL A 287 5.73 -37.77 20.64
CA VAL A 287 4.41 -37.13 20.56
C VAL A 287 4.24 -36.12 21.69
N ASP A 288 4.96 -36.30 22.80
CA ASP A 288 4.89 -35.44 23.99
C ASP A 288 5.51 -34.04 23.77
N LEU A 289 6.34 -33.86 22.74
CA LEU A 289 7.00 -32.58 22.42
C LEU A 289 6.07 -31.56 21.76
N ASP A 290 4.99 -32.03 21.12
CA ASP A 290 4.02 -31.17 20.42
C ASP A 290 2.93 -30.62 21.37
N PHE A 291 2.91 -31.08 22.63
CA PHE A 291 1.91 -30.66 23.62
C PHE A 291 2.48 -29.69 24.64
N ALA A 292 1.61 -28.80 25.13
CA ALA A 292 1.99 -27.76 26.08
C ALA A 292 2.46 -28.33 27.44
N VAL A 293 2.01 -29.53 27.80
CA VAL A 293 2.34 -30.22 29.06
C VAL A 293 2.63 -31.69 28.75
N PRO A 294 3.70 -32.27 29.34
CA PRO A 294 3.97 -33.69 29.18
C PRO A 294 2.83 -34.54 29.76
N PHE A 295 2.56 -35.68 29.13
CA PHE A 295 1.52 -36.59 29.62
C PHE A 295 1.91 -37.20 30.98
N PRO A 296 0.93 -37.45 31.86
CA PRO A 296 1.19 -38.18 33.09
C PRO A 296 1.68 -39.61 32.76
N PRO A 297 2.64 -40.16 33.53
CA PRO A 297 3.15 -41.49 33.28
C PRO A 297 2.05 -42.53 33.48
N THR A 298 1.97 -43.51 32.57
CA THR A 298 1.03 -44.64 32.66
C THR A 298 1.72 -45.89 33.20
N GLU A 299 1.01 -46.62 34.05
CA GLU A 299 1.41 -47.95 34.51
C GLU A 299 1.05 -49.04 33.49
N ARG A 300 1.30 -50.30 33.84
CA ARG A 300 0.94 -51.43 32.96
C ARG A 300 -0.58 -51.55 32.89
N ARG A 301 -1.11 -51.64 31.66
CA ARG A 301 -2.54 -51.89 31.36
C ARG A 301 -3.45 -50.68 31.63
N GLU A 302 -2.96 -49.50 31.28
CA GLU A 302 -3.73 -48.25 31.28
C GLU A 302 -3.83 -47.68 29.86
N LEU A 303 -4.85 -46.85 29.62
CA LEU A 303 -5.07 -46.17 28.35
C LEU A 303 -5.31 -44.68 28.56
N TYR A 304 -4.80 -43.86 27.65
CA TYR A 304 -5.10 -42.43 27.57
C TYR A 304 -6.42 -42.21 26.84
N ALA A 305 -7.33 -41.49 27.45
CA ALA A 305 -8.56 -40.99 26.85
C ALA A 305 -8.44 -39.49 26.62
N PHE A 306 -8.58 -39.07 25.36
CA PHE A 306 -8.68 -37.66 24.98
C PHE A 306 -10.14 -37.25 25.10
N VAL A 307 -10.39 -36.21 25.89
CA VAL A 307 -11.73 -35.69 26.17
C VAL A 307 -11.82 -34.27 25.64
N VAL A 308 -12.78 -34.04 24.75
CA VAL A 308 -13.09 -32.70 24.22
C VAL A 308 -14.40 -32.19 24.83
N PRO A 309 -14.60 -30.87 24.97
CA PRO A 309 -15.84 -30.36 25.51
C PRO A 309 -17.04 -30.70 24.61
N GLU A 310 -18.17 -31.10 25.19
CA GLU A 310 -19.41 -31.40 24.43
C GLU A 310 -20.05 -30.11 23.88
N LYS A 311 -19.90 -28.99 24.61
CA LYS A 311 -20.40 -27.67 24.22
C LYS A 311 -19.22 -26.72 24.02
N THR A 312 -19.27 -25.94 22.96
CA THR A 312 -18.26 -24.93 22.62
C THR A 312 -18.71 -23.53 23.06
N ASP A 313 -19.29 -23.41 24.25
CA ASP A 313 -19.64 -22.13 24.84
C ASP A 313 -18.42 -21.48 25.50
N ALA A 314 -18.39 -20.14 25.54
CA ALA A 314 -17.22 -19.39 26.01
C ALA A 314 -16.81 -19.75 27.45
N ALA A 315 -17.76 -20.10 28.32
CA ALA A 315 -17.50 -20.51 29.70
C ALA A 315 -16.83 -21.89 29.77
N THR A 316 -17.36 -22.87 29.02
CA THR A 316 -16.74 -24.19 28.89
C THR A 316 -15.34 -24.12 28.27
N ILE A 317 -15.17 -23.36 27.20
CA ILE A 317 -13.86 -23.18 26.54
C ILE A 317 -12.87 -22.51 27.50
N ALA A 318 -13.29 -21.53 28.28
CA ALA A 318 -12.43 -20.88 29.28
C ALA A 318 -11.94 -21.86 30.37
N ASN A 319 -12.81 -22.78 30.80
CA ASN A 319 -12.44 -23.84 31.76
C ASN A 319 -11.46 -24.84 31.13
N PHE A 320 -11.70 -25.32 29.90
CA PHE A 320 -10.79 -26.24 29.21
C PHE A 320 -9.46 -25.60 28.80
N CYS A 321 -9.41 -24.27 28.63
CA CYS A 321 -8.19 -23.55 28.25
C CYS A 321 -7.24 -23.24 29.44
N SER A 322 -7.36 -23.96 30.55
CA SER A 322 -6.37 -23.96 31.62
C SER A 322 -5.35 -25.08 31.40
N VAL A 323 -4.16 -24.73 30.91
CA VAL A 323 -3.09 -25.69 30.62
C VAL A 323 -2.44 -26.21 31.92
N GLY A 324 -2.27 -27.52 32.04
CA GLY A 324 -1.56 -28.17 33.15
C GLY A 324 -2.37 -28.30 34.46
N THR A 325 -3.68 -28.07 34.41
CA THR A 325 -4.56 -28.29 35.56
C THR A 325 -4.89 -29.76 35.73
N TRP A 326 -4.79 -30.27 36.95
CA TRP A 326 -5.29 -31.59 37.29
C TRP A 326 -6.82 -31.59 37.27
N VAL A 327 -7.38 -32.62 36.67
CA VAL A 327 -8.82 -32.82 36.53
C VAL A 327 -9.19 -34.26 36.84
N GLU A 328 -10.35 -34.45 37.43
CA GLU A 328 -10.96 -35.76 37.64
C GLU A 328 -12.00 -36.00 36.55
N VAL A 329 -11.89 -37.13 35.86
CA VAL A 329 -12.81 -37.50 34.77
C VAL A 329 -13.65 -38.67 35.22
N THR A 330 -14.92 -38.40 35.48
CA THR A 330 -15.88 -39.41 35.89
C THR A 330 -16.79 -39.76 34.73
N ARG A 331 -16.91 -41.04 34.41
CA ARG A 331 -17.88 -41.50 33.41
C ARG A 331 -19.30 -41.32 33.95
N GLN A 332 -20.18 -40.72 33.15
CA GLN A 332 -21.60 -40.66 33.48
C GLN A 332 -22.20 -42.07 33.47
N ARG A 333 -22.93 -42.41 34.53
CA ARG A 333 -23.59 -43.71 34.67
C ARG A 333 -24.84 -43.75 33.79
N ASP A 334 -24.66 -44.11 32.52
CA ASP A 334 -25.74 -44.14 31.51
C ASP A 334 -26.87 -45.14 31.83
N TRP A 335 -26.67 -46.06 32.79
CA TRP A 335 -27.67 -47.07 33.13
C TRP A 335 -28.93 -46.45 33.76
N ALA A 336 -28.80 -45.38 34.55
CA ALA A 336 -29.93 -44.74 35.23
C ALA A 336 -30.83 -43.92 34.30
N GLU A 337 -30.28 -43.47 33.18
CA GLU A 337 -31.02 -42.74 32.14
C GLU A 337 -31.64 -43.72 31.14
N LYS A 338 -30.91 -44.80 30.79
CA LYS A 338 -31.46 -45.92 30.02
C LYS A 338 -32.59 -46.65 30.73
N THR A 339 -32.51 -46.87 32.04
CA THR A 339 -33.61 -47.49 32.80
C THR A 339 -34.83 -46.59 32.90
N ARG A 340 -34.66 -45.27 33.08
CA ARG A 340 -35.78 -44.33 33.02
C ARG A 340 -36.47 -44.34 31.66
N ASN A 341 -35.71 -44.21 30.57
CA ASN A 341 -36.28 -44.27 29.22
C ASN A 341 -36.94 -45.62 28.90
N TYR A 342 -36.42 -46.73 29.46
CA TYR A 342 -37.03 -48.04 29.32
C TYR A 342 -38.33 -48.17 30.12
N VAL A 343 -38.37 -47.64 31.34
CA VAL A 343 -39.59 -47.61 32.18
C VAL A 343 -40.64 -46.68 31.59
N ASP A 344 -40.26 -45.51 31.08
CA ASP A 344 -41.17 -44.56 30.43
C ASP A 344 -41.72 -45.13 29.11
N GLY A 345 -40.88 -45.80 28.32
CA GLY A 345 -41.32 -46.54 27.13
C GLY A 345 -42.23 -47.72 27.46
N ALA A 346 -41.92 -48.49 28.51
CA ALA A 346 -42.73 -49.63 28.94
C ALA A 346 -44.08 -49.19 29.54
N THR A 347 -44.12 -48.08 30.28
CA THR A 347 -45.35 -47.50 30.81
C THR A 347 -46.21 -46.90 29.70
N ALA A 348 -45.62 -46.22 28.71
CA ALA A 348 -46.35 -45.74 27.54
C ALA A 348 -46.99 -46.90 26.74
N ALA A 349 -46.25 -48.00 26.51
CA ALA A 349 -46.77 -49.18 25.84
C ALA A 349 -47.89 -49.87 26.64
N LEU A 350 -47.78 -49.93 27.97
CA LEU A 350 -48.82 -50.46 28.85
C LEU A 350 -50.10 -49.61 28.84
N VAL A 351 -49.96 -48.28 28.85
CA VAL A 351 -51.09 -47.36 28.73
C VAL A 351 -51.80 -47.54 27.39
N GLU A 352 -51.05 -47.73 26.31
CA GLU A 352 -51.63 -47.97 24.98
C GLU A 352 -52.39 -49.30 24.91
N GLU A 353 -51.88 -50.35 25.56
CA GLU A 353 -52.53 -51.66 25.59
C GLU A 353 -53.76 -51.70 26.52
N VAL A 354 -53.74 -50.99 27.65
CA VAL A 354 -54.94 -50.78 28.49
C VAL A 354 -56.02 -50.03 27.72
N LYS A 355 -55.64 -49.00 26.95
CA LYS A 355 -56.57 -48.23 26.11
C LYS A 355 -57.18 -49.10 25.00
N ARG A 356 -56.42 -50.05 24.44
CA ARG A 356 -56.94 -51.06 23.51
C ARG A 356 -57.90 -52.04 24.18
N LEU A 357 -57.62 -52.47 25.42
CA LEU A 357 -58.50 -53.37 26.17
C LEU A 357 -59.82 -52.70 26.56
N GLU A 358 -59.83 -51.42 26.95
CA GLU A 358 -61.07 -50.66 27.18
C GLU A 358 -61.94 -50.58 25.91
N LEU A 359 -61.32 -50.38 24.75
CA LEU A 359 -62.01 -50.39 23.44
C LEU A 359 -62.56 -51.77 23.06
N ALA A 360 -61.86 -52.86 23.43
CA ALA A 360 -62.31 -54.23 23.21
C ALA A 360 -63.49 -54.63 24.14
N PHE A 361 -63.49 -54.19 25.40
CA PHE A 361 -64.61 -54.41 26.31
C PHE A 361 -65.85 -53.59 25.95
N ALA A 362 -65.68 -52.40 25.38
CA ALA A 362 -66.80 -51.60 24.86
C ALA A 362 -67.47 -52.22 23.61
N THR A 363 -66.78 -53.12 22.89
CA THR A 363 -67.26 -53.71 21.63
C THR A 363 -67.64 -55.19 21.73
N GLY A 364 -67.32 -55.89 22.82
CA GLY A 364 -67.59 -57.32 23.01
C GLY A 364 -68.93 -57.69 23.67
N GLY A 365 -69.69 -56.72 24.17
CA GLY A 365 -70.99 -56.96 24.80
C GLY A 365 -72.13 -57.11 23.80
N THR A 366 -72.21 -58.21 23.03
CA THR A 366 -73.46 -58.71 22.39
C THR A 366 -73.18 -59.92 21.48
N LYS A 367 -72.87 -61.11 22.04
CA LYS A 367 -73.17 -62.40 21.39
C LYS A 367 -73.36 -63.51 22.45
N ILE A 368 -74.58 -63.63 22.99
CA ILE A 368 -75.03 -64.84 23.68
C ILE A 368 -76.41 -65.20 23.10
N ALA A 369 -76.44 -66.10 22.10
CA ALA A 369 -77.62 -66.87 21.70
C ALA A 369 -77.23 -67.99 20.72
N SER A 370 -76.98 -69.20 21.24
CA SER A 370 -77.42 -70.51 20.70
C SER A 370 -76.69 -71.66 21.45
N VAL A 371 -77.39 -72.34 22.37
CA VAL A 371 -77.80 -73.77 22.33
C VAL A 371 -76.62 -74.74 22.14
N ALA A 372 -76.03 -75.34 23.19
CA ALA A 372 -76.50 -76.46 24.03
C ALA A 372 -76.42 -77.87 23.38
N ALA A 373 -75.42 -78.66 23.79
CA ALA A 373 -75.43 -80.12 24.00
C ALA A 373 -74.09 -80.49 24.72
N LEU A 374 -74.08 -80.82 26.03
CA LEU A 374 -74.08 -82.19 26.62
C LEU A 374 -73.04 -83.11 25.94
N SER A 375 -72.09 -83.77 26.60
CA SER A 375 -71.88 -84.11 28.02
C SER A 375 -70.49 -84.75 28.23
N SER A 376 -70.02 -84.74 29.48
CA SER A 376 -69.27 -85.79 30.19
C SER A 376 -67.86 -86.24 29.73
N THR A 377 -66.86 -85.87 30.55
CA THR A 377 -65.82 -86.73 31.18
C THR A 377 -65.07 -87.79 30.35
N GLN A 378 -63.75 -87.67 30.24
CA GLN A 378 -62.79 -88.38 31.10
C GLN A 378 -61.33 -87.98 30.81
N ALA A 379 -60.53 -88.12 31.87
CA ALA A 379 -59.11 -87.85 31.96
C ALA A 379 -58.26 -88.80 31.10
N GLY A 380 -57.06 -88.34 30.73
CA GLY A 380 -56.04 -89.22 30.14
C GLY A 380 -54.82 -88.52 29.58
N ALA A 381 -53.81 -88.37 30.43
CA ALA A 381 -52.37 -88.47 30.14
C ALA A 381 -51.71 -87.66 29.00
N ALA A 382 -50.85 -86.74 29.44
CA ALA A 382 -49.50 -86.46 28.95
C ALA A 382 -49.02 -87.08 27.63
N SER A 383 -48.56 -86.22 26.72
CA SER A 383 -47.20 -86.29 26.15
C SER A 383 -46.86 -85.01 25.37
N LEU A 384 -45.65 -84.49 25.59
CA LEU A 384 -44.84 -83.67 24.66
C LEU A 384 -44.72 -84.42 23.31
N PRO A 385 -44.30 -83.84 22.16
CA PRO A 385 -43.38 -82.70 22.02
C PRO A 385 -43.61 -81.80 20.76
N SER A 386 -42.61 -80.96 20.51
CA SER A 386 -42.09 -80.50 19.21
C SER A 386 -42.58 -79.15 18.64
N GLU A 387 -41.59 -78.24 18.53
CA GLU A 387 -41.40 -77.21 17.50
C GLU A 387 -41.89 -77.66 16.11
N PRO A 388 -42.34 -76.75 15.22
CA PRO A 388 -41.37 -76.04 14.36
C PRO A 388 -41.79 -74.65 13.85
N GLY A 389 -40.79 -73.92 13.34
CA GLY A 389 -40.90 -73.34 11.99
C GLY A 389 -40.99 -71.82 11.88
N LEU A 390 -39.92 -71.25 11.32
CA LEU A 390 -39.91 -69.94 10.64
C LEU A 390 -41.08 -69.78 9.66
N PRO A 391 -41.42 -68.52 9.32
CA PRO A 391 -41.30 -68.17 7.92
C PRO A 391 -40.63 -66.82 7.62
N THR A 392 -40.11 -66.82 6.41
CA THR A 392 -39.44 -65.83 5.58
C THR A 392 -40.15 -64.48 5.39
N GLY A 393 -39.34 -63.42 5.28
CA GLY A 393 -39.32 -62.53 4.11
C GLY A 393 -40.12 -61.23 4.18
N LYS A 394 -39.43 -60.09 4.38
CA LYS A 394 -39.82 -58.80 3.76
C LYS A 394 -38.63 -57.85 3.62
N LYS A 395 -38.29 -57.53 2.36
CA LYS A 395 -37.36 -56.46 1.97
C LYS A 395 -38.01 -55.11 2.26
N ILE A 396 -37.28 -54.21 2.92
CA ILE A 396 -37.60 -52.77 2.94
C ILE A 396 -36.34 -52.03 2.52
N ALA A 397 -36.40 -51.45 1.32
CA ALA A 397 -35.45 -50.46 0.85
C ALA A 397 -35.83 -49.11 1.47
N ALA A 398 -34.92 -48.49 2.21
CA ALA A 398 -35.09 -47.13 2.70
C ALA A 398 -34.27 -46.18 1.80
N VAL A 399 -35.00 -45.35 1.05
CA VAL A 399 -34.50 -44.25 0.24
C VAL A 399 -34.33 -43.03 1.15
N LEU A 400 -33.13 -42.46 1.20
CA LEU A 400 -32.86 -41.14 1.81
C LEU A 400 -33.24 -40.03 0.81
N PRO A 401 -33.80 -38.88 1.25
CA PRO A 401 -34.07 -37.76 0.36
C PRO A 401 -32.77 -36.99 0.04
N ALA A 402 -32.37 -37.00 -1.22
CA ALA A 402 -31.29 -36.17 -1.75
C ALA A 402 -31.77 -34.70 -1.91
N SER A 403 -31.03 -33.75 -1.35
CA SER A 403 -31.20 -32.33 -1.64
C SER A 403 -30.71 -32.02 -3.07
N LYS A 404 -31.53 -31.34 -3.86
CA LYS A 404 -31.25 -30.99 -5.25
C LYS A 404 -30.26 -29.82 -5.33
N ASN A 405 -29.14 -30.03 -6.02
CA ASN A 405 -28.27 -28.96 -6.51
C ASN A 405 -28.78 -28.51 -7.90
N PRO A 406 -29.07 -27.22 -8.17
CA PRO A 406 -29.74 -26.78 -9.40
C PRO A 406 -28.76 -26.63 -10.58
N ALA A 407 -28.09 -27.72 -10.98
CA ALA A 407 -27.12 -27.70 -12.08
C ALA A 407 -27.03 -29.01 -12.90
N CYS A 408 -28.14 -29.76 -13.05
CA CYS A 408 -28.22 -30.82 -14.06
C CYS A 408 -29.48 -30.60 -14.92
N ILE A 409 -29.29 -30.27 -16.21
CA ILE A 409 -30.36 -30.30 -17.21
C ILE A 409 -30.36 -31.68 -17.85
N GLY A 410 -31.45 -32.44 -17.64
CA GLY A 410 -31.72 -33.69 -18.37
C GLY A 410 -30.87 -34.90 -17.97
N ASN A 411 -31.06 -35.42 -16.75
CA ASN A 411 -30.77 -36.81 -16.30
C ASN A 411 -29.50 -37.53 -16.81
N LYS A 412 -28.44 -36.81 -17.16
CA LYS A 412 -27.12 -37.36 -17.47
C LYS A 412 -26.05 -36.47 -16.82
N CYS A 413 -25.70 -36.74 -15.57
CA CYS A 413 -24.53 -36.14 -14.94
C CYS A 413 -23.38 -37.18 -15.04
N GLN A 414 -22.20 -36.78 -15.54
CA GLN A 414 -21.03 -37.66 -15.69
C GLN A 414 -20.20 -37.68 -14.40
N ALA A 415 -19.53 -38.81 -14.12
CA ALA A 415 -18.76 -39.03 -12.88
C ALA A 415 -17.54 -38.10 -12.69
N SER A 416 -17.25 -37.21 -13.64
CA SER A 416 -16.19 -36.19 -13.58
C SER A 416 -16.62 -34.87 -12.93
N ASP A 417 -17.91 -34.69 -12.61
CA ASP A 417 -18.43 -33.43 -12.04
C ASP A 417 -18.44 -33.40 -10.50
N TYR A 418 -18.06 -34.51 -9.86
CA TYR A 418 -17.75 -34.54 -8.43
C TYR A 418 -16.23 -34.61 -8.32
N LEU A 419 -15.57 -33.47 -8.17
CA LEU A 419 -14.35 -33.25 -7.39
C LEU A 419 -13.68 -31.94 -7.82
N PHE A 420 -13.30 -31.12 -6.82
CA PHE A 420 -12.49 -29.90 -6.86
C PHE A 420 -13.20 -28.60 -7.25
N ASP A 421 -13.70 -27.89 -6.23
CA ASP A 421 -14.03 -26.47 -6.32
C ASP A 421 -12.74 -25.64 -6.41
N ARG A 422 -12.47 -25.09 -7.61
CA ARG A 422 -11.45 -24.07 -7.86
C ARG A 422 -11.96 -22.71 -7.39
N ARG A 423 -11.47 -22.24 -6.25
CA ARG A 423 -11.16 -20.82 -6.01
C ARG A 423 -9.63 -20.76 -5.87
N LEU A 424 -8.88 -20.12 -6.77
CA LEU A 424 -8.78 -18.68 -6.91
C LEU A 424 -8.55 -18.30 -8.39
N LYS A 425 -9.35 -17.36 -8.89
CA LYS A 425 -9.02 -16.54 -10.06
C LYS A 425 -7.80 -15.68 -9.68
N ALA A 426 -6.65 -15.99 -10.27
CA ALA A 426 -5.52 -15.07 -10.31
C ALA A 426 -5.78 -14.03 -11.43
N GLU A 427 -5.91 -12.77 -11.06
CA GLU A 427 -5.74 -11.66 -12.00
C GLU A 427 -4.28 -11.61 -12.43
N SER A 428 -4.02 -11.91 -13.68
CA SER A 428 -2.74 -11.69 -14.33
C SER A 428 -2.68 -10.25 -14.86
N GLN A 429 -1.79 -9.43 -14.30
CA GLN A 429 -1.22 -8.29 -15.02
C GLN A 429 0.30 -8.48 -15.22
N PRO A 430 0.84 -8.13 -16.40
CA PRO A 430 2.20 -8.48 -16.78
C PRO A 430 3.19 -7.40 -16.34
N PHE A 431 4.24 -7.77 -15.60
CA PHE A 431 5.41 -6.91 -15.43
C PHE A 431 6.56 -7.35 -16.33
N ARG A 432 6.91 -6.41 -17.20
CA ARG A 432 8.05 -6.39 -18.11
C ARG A 432 9.39 -6.45 -17.33
N HIS A 433 10.38 -7.01 -18.01
CA HIS A 433 11.85 -7.01 -17.80
C HIS A 433 12.46 -8.36 -17.42
N ALA A 434 12.48 -9.28 -18.40
CA ALA A 434 13.47 -10.34 -18.46
C ALA A 434 14.78 -9.74 -19.02
N ARG A 435 15.87 -9.80 -18.25
CA ARG A 435 17.23 -9.58 -18.75
C ARG A 435 17.88 -10.95 -18.90
N ILE A 436 18.15 -11.34 -20.14
CA ILE A 436 18.92 -12.51 -20.50
C ILE A 436 20.39 -12.22 -20.14
N MET A 437 20.99 -13.04 -19.29
CA MET A 437 22.44 -13.15 -19.15
C MET A 437 22.80 -14.63 -19.30
N ALA A 438 23.81 -14.84 -20.14
CA ALA A 438 24.37 -16.06 -20.70
C ALA A 438 24.25 -17.38 -19.90
N ASP A 439 24.05 -18.41 -20.69
CA ASP A 439 24.13 -19.85 -20.43
C ASP A 439 25.58 -20.30 -20.21
N ILE A 440 25.93 -20.74 -19.00
CA ILE A 440 26.98 -21.75 -18.74
C ILE A 440 26.57 -22.58 -17.51
N GLY A 441 26.14 -23.82 -17.75
CA GLY A 441 26.69 -24.99 -17.05
C GLY A 441 26.34 -25.22 -15.58
N SER A 442 25.32 -26.05 -15.37
CA SER A 442 25.24 -27.14 -14.37
C SER A 442 24.80 -26.85 -12.92
N LYS A 443 23.69 -27.53 -12.56
CA LYS A 443 23.13 -27.83 -11.22
C LYS A 443 22.44 -26.69 -10.46
N ALA A 444 21.14 -26.51 -10.74
CA ALA A 444 20.20 -25.93 -9.79
C ALA A 444 19.76 -27.00 -8.78
N VAL A 445 20.27 -26.92 -7.56
CA VAL A 445 19.76 -27.65 -6.40
C VAL A 445 18.74 -26.73 -5.73
N PHE A 446 17.47 -27.14 -5.74
CA PHE A 446 16.41 -26.45 -5.01
C PHE A 446 16.39 -26.99 -3.58
N ASP A 447 16.91 -26.22 -2.62
CA ASP A 447 16.70 -26.44 -1.19
C ASP A 447 15.58 -25.49 -0.75
N THR A 448 14.37 -26.03 -0.58
CA THR A 448 13.23 -25.31 -0.03
C THR A 448 13.12 -25.64 1.44
N ARG A 449 13.79 -24.86 2.29
CA ARG A 449 13.41 -24.77 3.71
C ARG A 449 12.25 -23.79 3.82
N TRP A 450 11.08 -24.36 4.09
CA TRP A 450 9.90 -23.62 4.50
C TRP A 450 9.96 -23.41 6.01
N ASN A 451 9.54 -22.21 6.44
CA ASN A 451 9.32 -21.84 7.83
C ASN A 451 8.23 -22.69 8.48
#